data_AF-A0A3P6EVH5-F1
#
_entry.id   AF-A0A3P6EVH5-F1
#
_cell.length_a   1.000
_cell.length_b   1.000
_cell.length_c   1.000
_cell.angle_alpha   90.00
_cell.angle_beta   90.00
_cell.angle_gamma   90.00
#
_symmetry.space_group_name_H-M   'P 1'
#
loop_
_entity.id
_entity.type
_entity.pdbx_description
1 polymer ?
#
loop_
_entity_poly.entity_id
_entity_poly.type
_entity_poly.pdbx_seq_one_letter_code
_entity_poly.pdbx_strand_id
1 'polypeptide(L)'
;MVSPPASLAAVVQLCQQIQGPQAPHAVSVLKLLNQIIIYSLWHERNARIFQGLSSTQEAFFRVVDRAMRDRLLSLSRTTVPAPSPMLLELYFWFISPYS
;
A
#
# COMPACT_ATOMS: atom_id res chain seq x y z
N MET A 1 -14.51 14.81 -1.22
CA MET A 1 -13.30 14.32 -1.90
C MET A 1 -12.10 14.75 -1.08
N VAL A 2 -11.33 13.82 -0.53
CA VAL A 2 -10.09 14.16 0.20
C VAL A 2 -9.00 14.37 -0.85
N SER A 3 -8.46 15.58 -0.93
CA SER A 3 -7.34 15.88 -1.82
C SER A 3 -6.14 15.01 -1.45
N PRO A 4 -5.37 14.49 -2.42
CA PRO A 4 -4.15 13.76 -2.09
C PRO A 4 -3.20 14.67 -1.29
N PRO A 5 -2.44 14.12 -0.33
CA PRO A 5 -1.51 14.90 0.47
C PRO A 5 -0.46 15.57 -0.42
N ALA A 6 -0.27 16.88 -0.23
CA ALA A 6 0.59 17.71 -1.09
C ALA A 6 2.10 17.45 -0.91
N SER A 7 2.50 16.68 0.11
CA SER A 7 3.90 16.39 0.41
C SER A 7 4.05 15.14 1.26
N LEU A 8 5.28 14.60 1.32
CA LEU A 8 5.63 13.53 2.25
C LEU A 8 5.42 13.94 3.71
N ALA A 9 5.66 15.21 4.06
CA ALA A 9 5.41 15.72 5.40
C ALA A 9 3.91 15.67 5.75
N ALA A 10 3.03 15.99 4.80
CA ALA A 10 1.58 15.86 4.99
C ALA A 10 1.15 14.40 5.19
N VAL A 11 1.78 13.45 4.49
CA VAL A 11 1.56 12.02 4.72
C VAL A 11 1.98 11.62 6.14
N VAL A 12 3.14 12.07 6.61
CA VAL A 12 3.61 11.79 7.98
C VAL A 12 2.66 12.35 9.03
N GLN A 13 2.16 13.57 8.85
CA GLN A 13 1.15 14.15 9.75
C GLN A 13 -0.15 13.35 9.75
N LEU A 14 -0.62 12.90 8.58
CA LEU A 14 -1.81 12.05 8.48
C LEU A 14 -1.60 10.72 9.21
N CYS A 15 -0.42 10.11 9.09
CA CYS A 15 -0.06 8.90 9.83
C CYS A 15 -0.06 9.12 11.36
N GLN A 16 0.41 10.28 11.83
CA GLN A 16 0.42 10.64 13.27
C GLN A 16 -0.98 10.84 13.84
N GLN A 17 -1.95 11.20 13.00
CA GLN A 17 -3.35 11.39 13.38
C GLN A 17 -4.16 10.08 13.43
N ILE A 18 -3.58 8.95 13.00
CA ILE A 18 -4.24 7.65 13.09
C ILE A 18 -4.36 7.25 14.56
N GLN A 19 -5.58 7.34 15.08
CA GLN A 19 -5.91 6.97 16.46
C GLN A 19 -7.00 5.89 16.50
N GLY A 20 -7.12 5.23 17.66
CA GLY A 20 -8.16 4.23 17.92
C GLY A 20 -7.70 2.77 17.79
N PRO A 21 -8.63 1.82 17.95
CA PRO A 21 -8.32 0.39 18.05
C PRO A 21 -7.60 -0.18 16.82
N GLN A 22 -7.77 0.46 15.65
CA GLN A 22 -7.19 0.03 14.38
C GLN A 22 -5.81 0.64 14.08
N ALA A 23 -5.34 1.59 14.89
CA ALA A 23 -4.07 2.27 14.68
C ALA A 23 -2.86 1.33 14.47
N PRO A 24 -2.63 0.27 15.27
CA PRO A 24 -1.49 -0.62 15.05
C PRO A 24 -1.57 -1.38 13.71
N HIS A 25 -2.78 -1.78 13.30
CA HIS A 25 -3.02 -2.46 12.03
C HIS A 25 -2.81 -1.50 10.84
N ALA A 26 -3.33 -0.27 10.94
CA ALA A 26 -3.13 0.77 9.95
C ALA A 26 -1.64 1.11 9.76
N VAL A 27 -0.87 1.27 10.86
CA VAL A 27 0.58 1.48 10.79
C VAL A 27 1.28 0.30 10.11
N SER A 28 0.85 -0.94 10.39
CA SER A 28 1.42 -2.13 9.77
C SER A 28 1.15 -2.18 8.26
N VAL A 29 -0.08 -1.87 7.84
CA VAL A 29 -0.46 -1.77 6.42
C VAL A 29 0.34 -0.68 5.70
N LEU A 30 0.52 0.49 6.31
CA LEU A 30 1.29 1.59 5.72
C LEU A 30 2.79 1.27 5.61
N LYS A 31 3.37 0.60 6.62
CA LYS A 31 4.76 0.11 6.56
C LYS A 31 4.93 -0.91 5.43
N LEU A 32 4.00 -1.85 5.31
CA LEU A 32 4.02 -2.85 4.25
C LEU A 32 3.89 -2.20 2.86
N LEU A 33 2.97 -1.25 2.71
CA LEU A 33 2.81 -0.48 1.47
C LEU A 33 4.11 0.24 1.08
N ASN A 34 4.77 0.90 2.03
CA ASN A 34 6.05 1.55 1.79
C ASN A 34 7.13 0.54 1.35
N GLN A 35 7.21 -0.63 1.98
CA GLN A 35 8.14 -1.69 1.58
C GLN A 35 7.88 -2.16 0.13
N ILE A 36 6.62 -2.39 -0.23
CA ILE A 36 6.25 -2.81 -1.58
C ILE A 36 6.59 -1.73 -2.61
N ILE A 37 6.31 -0.45 -2.32
CA ILE A 37 6.65 0.67 -3.20
C ILE A 37 8.17 0.73 -3.43
N ILE A 38 8.97 0.67 -2.35
CA ILE A 38 10.43 0.73 -2.43
C ILE A 38 10.98 -0.42 -3.28
N TYR A 39 10.50 -1.64 -3.05
CA TYR A 39 10.92 -2.81 -3.83
C TYR A 39 10.54 -2.68 -5.30
N SER A 40 9.29 -2.28 -5.59
CA SER A 40 8.81 -2.11 -6.96
C SER A 40 9.57 -1.02 -7.71
N LEU A 41 9.92 0.10 -7.06
CA LEU A 41 10.76 1.15 -7.65
C LEU A 41 12.16 0.65 -7.98
N TRP A 42 12.78 -0.07 -7.05
CA TRP A 42 14.08 -0.69 -7.29
C TRP A 42 14.02 -1.66 -8.48
N HIS A 43 12.97 -2.50 -8.54
CA HIS A 43 12.79 -3.47 -9.62
C HIS A 43 12.57 -2.77 -10.98
N GLU A 44 11.73 -1.75 -11.03
CA GLU A 44 11.46 -0.97 -12.25
C GLU A 44 12.72 -0.26 -12.76
N ARG A 45 13.49 0.37 -11.86
CA ARG A 45 14.77 1.00 -12.22
C ARG A 45 15.74 -0.01 -12.83
N ASN A 46 15.83 -1.21 -12.26
CA ASN A 46 16.71 -2.26 -12.78
C ASN A 46 16.21 -2.78 -14.15
N ALA A 47 14.91 -2.99 -14.32
CA ALA A 47 14.33 -3.34 -15.61
C ALA A 47 14.64 -2.27 -16.67
N ARG A 48 14.57 -0.99 -16.31
CA ARG A 48 14.93 0.11 -17.21
C ARG A 48 16.40 0.10 -17.60
N ILE A 49 17.32 -0.07 -16.64
CA ILE A 49 18.77 -0.07 -16.88
C ILE A 49 19.21 -1.28 -17.72
N PHE A 50 18.71 -2.48 -17.38
CA PHE A 50 19.24 -3.72 -17.93
C PHE A 50 18.41 -4.29 -19.10
N GLN A 51 17.14 -3.89 -19.23
CA GLN A 51 16.23 -4.42 -20.24
C GLN A 51 15.61 -3.32 -21.11
N GLY A 52 15.83 -2.05 -20.80
CA GLY A 52 15.22 -0.92 -21.51
C GLY A 52 13.70 -0.84 -21.34
N LEU A 53 13.12 -1.59 -20.40
CA LEU A 53 11.68 -1.61 -20.15
C LEU A 53 11.31 -0.53 -19.14
N SER A 54 10.26 0.24 -19.45
CA SER A 54 9.67 1.22 -18.53
C SER A 54 8.18 0.99 -18.40
N SER A 55 7.65 1.21 -17.20
CA SER A 55 6.22 1.16 -16.92
C SER A 55 5.63 2.57 -16.90
N THR A 56 4.38 2.72 -17.34
CA THR A 56 3.62 3.93 -17.05
C THR A 56 3.32 4.02 -15.56
N GLN A 57 2.91 5.20 -15.08
CA GLN A 57 2.53 5.40 -13.69
C GLN A 57 1.36 4.49 -13.29
N GLU A 58 0.38 4.31 -14.18
CA GLU A 58 -0.78 3.45 -13.96
C GLU A 58 -0.38 1.98 -13.87
N ALA A 59 0.53 1.53 -14.75
CA ALA A 59 1.05 0.17 -14.72
C ALA A 59 1.83 -0.10 -13.42
N PHE A 60 2.68 0.83 -13.00
CA PHE A 60 3.39 0.75 -11.73
C PHE A 60 2.43 0.68 -10.54
N PHE A 61 1.41 1.53 -10.52
CA PHE A 61 0.39 1.52 -9.47
C PHE A 61 -0.34 0.17 -9.39
N ARG A 62 -0.73 -0.41 -10.53
CA ARG A 62 -1.37 -1.75 -10.56
C ARG A 62 -0.48 -2.84 -10.00
N VAL A 63 0.84 -2.79 -10.23
CA VAL A 63 1.79 -3.75 -9.66
C VAL A 63 1.81 -3.64 -8.14
N VAL A 64 1.91 -2.40 -7.61
CA VAL A 64 1.89 -2.16 -6.16
C VAL A 64 0.56 -2.59 -5.54
N ASP A 65 -0.56 -2.20 -6.14
CA ASP A 65 -1.90 -2.53 -5.64
C ASP A 65 -2.13 -4.05 -5.61
N ARG A 66 -1.76 -4.73 -6.69
CA ARG A 66 -1.86 -6.19 -6.76
C ARG A 66 -1.01 -6.86 -5.69
N ALA A 67 0.25 -6.45 -5.56
CA ALA A 67 1.17 -7.01 -4.57
C ALA A 67 0.68 -6.79 -3.13
N MET A 68 0.13 -5.63 -2.81
CA MET A 68 -0.51 -5.36 -1.51
C MET A 68 -1.67 -6.30 -1.26
N ARG A 69 -2.63 -6.39 -2.19
CA ARG A 69 -3.80 -7.27 -2.06
C ARG A 69 -3.38 -8.72 -1.85
N ASP A 70 -2.45 -9.23 -2.66
CA ASP A 70 -1.97 -10.61 -2.56
C ASP A 70 -1.30 -10.89 -1.20
N ARG A 71 -0.51 -9.94 -0.68
CA ARG A 71 0.12 -10.08 0.64
C ARG A 71 -0.88 -10.05 1.78
N LEU A 72 -1.81 -9.09 1.77
CA LEU A 72 -2.83 -8.99 2.80
C LEU A 72 -3.75 -10.22 2.82
N LEU A 73 -4.17 -10.71 1.65
CA LEU A 73 -4.96 -11.96 1.53
C LEU A 73 -4.17 -13.21 1.95
N SER A 74 -2.85 -13.23 1.76
CA SER A 74 -2.01 -14.32 2.29
C SER A 74 -1.96 -14.30 3.81
N LEU A 75 -1.82 -13.13 4.43
CA LEU A 75 -1.73 -12.98 5.89
C LEU A 75 -3.06 -13.36 6.57
N SER A 76 -4.19 -12.94 5.99
CA SER A 76 -5.52 -13.28 6.50
C SER A 76 -5.79 -14.79 6.52
N ARG A 77 -5.17 -15.56 5.61
CA ARG A 77 -5.32 -17.03 5.58
C ARG A 77 -4.57 -17.75 6.70
N THR A 78 -3.52 -17.13 7.23
CA THR A 78 -2.68 -17.73 8.30
C THR A 78 -3.21 -17.47 9.72
N THR A 79 -4.08 -16.48 9.91
CA THR A 79 -4.54 -16.04 11.23
C THR A 79 -6.02 -16.40 11.49
N VAL A 80 -6.33 -17.69 11.76
CA VAL A 80 -7.56 -18.21 12.44
C VAL A 80 -8.92 -17.87 11.76
N PRO A 81 -9.98 -18.70 11.83
CA PRO A 81 -11.27 -18.39 11.20
C PRO A 81 -12.04 -17.35 12.04
N ALA A 82 -11.68 -16.08 11.93
CA ALA A 82 -12.46 -14.95 12.46
C ALA A 82 -13.07 -14.14 11.29
N PRO A 83 -14.27 -13.57 11.47
CA PRO A 83 -14.96 -12.87 10.41
C PRO A 83 -14.33 -11.48 10.20
N SER A 84 -13.54 -11.31 9.13
CA SER A 84 -13.41 -10.12 8.26
C SER A 84 -11.98 -9.93 7.72
N PRO A 85 -11.82 -9.46 6.46
CA PRO A 85 -10.54 -9.09 5.89
C PRO A 85 -10.11 -7.69 6.38
N MET A 86 -10.03 -7.51 7.70
CA MET A 86 -9.81 -6.20 8.36
C MET A 86 -8.63 -5.42 7.77
N LEU A 87 -7.51 -6.08 7.46
CA LEU A 87 -6.33 -5.42 6.90
C LEU A 87 -6.52 -4.96 5.44
N LEU A 88 -7.30 -5.70 4.65
CA LEU A 88 -7.61 -5.33 3.26
C LEU A 88 -8.60 -4.17 3.24
N GLU A 89 -9.58 -4.17 4.14
CA GLU A 89 -10.50 -3.04 4.32
C GLU A 89 -9.75 -1.77 4.75
N LEU A 90 -8.84 -1.89 5.72
CA LEU A 90 -7.96 -0.79 6.12
C LEU A 90 -7.09 -0.28 4.96
N TYR A 91 -6.59 -1.18 4.10
CA TYR A 91 -5.86 -0.78 2.90
C TYR A 91 -6.73 0.04 1.94
N PHE A 92 -7.99 -0.34 1.73
CA PHE A 92 -8.91 0.44 0.88
C PHE A 92 -9.21 1.83 1.42
N TRP A 93 -9.18 2.04 2.75
CA TRP A 93 -9.32 3.38 3.34
C TRP A 93 -8.21 4.34 2.90
N PHE A 94 -7.01 3.84 2.58
CA PHE A 94 -5.88 4.67 2.14
C PHE A 94 -5.82 4.89 0.62
N ILE A 95 -6.44 4.01 -0.16
CA ILE A 95 -6.28 3.97 -1.63
C ILE A 95 -7.50 4.54 -2.36
N SER A 96 -8.67 4.57 -1.71
CA SER A 96 -9.93 5.00 -2.32
C SER A 96 -10.07 6.53 -2.32
N PRO A 97 -9.51 7.19 -3.33
CA PRO A 97 -10.39 7.88 -4.28
C PRO A 97 -10.20 7.45 -5.74
N TYR A 98 -9.45 6.38 -6.02
CA TYR A 98 -9.17 5.90 -7.40
C TYR A 98 -9.63 4.47 -7.69
N SER A 99 -10.57 3.93 -6.91
CA SER A 99 -11.29 2.68 -7.24
C SER A 99 -12.57 2.97 -8.00
#